data_AF-A0A6H1PAW7-F1
#
_entry.id   AF-A0A6H1PAW7-F1
#
_cell.length_a   1.000
_cell.length_b   1.000
_cell.length_c   1.000
_cell.angle_alpha   90.00
_cell.angle_beta   90.00
_cell.angle_gamma   90.00
#
_symmetry.space_group_name_H-M   'P 1'
#
loop_
_entity.id
_entity.type
_entity.pdbx_description
1 polymer ?
#
loop_
_entity_poly.entity_id
_entity_poly.type
_entity_poly.pdbx_seq_one_letter_code
_entity_poly.pdbx_strand_id
1 'polypeptide(L)'
;MAIWGKKNKDKDPESREDKKKAGLIRGLWRKFRGIDWKNPVNRWKLLFVSLVGCIVVFGGGYGVLTMTNSPTFCASCHEMAPEYSTFTASAHNQISCVQCHIKPGFTNMITHKMKSVKEVYYHVTGVPEQIVQTQEEAVSNENCLQCHSKNRLVTASGDLKVNHKGHIEEDIPCITCHAGVVHAKMATRGINVEEVRGKWTVESAEKLMEKKYLRPNMGTCIDCHDQVNNGVKPWKEAAYNVPPNPEELEKQIEENKKEGATETTKETATEVTTEANHQAETTEAEALAAHEQKTQDIILQAVGKQQKDVKLSMRCETCHKKVKVPKSHKVEGWNGQHGGTALQELDKCVNCHQDSKWIREIPKEDIISLLKMKESKTKYTPNITIVNDQSRINKFCSACHSNRPSGHVDSDQWLTAHASKAKTVNQKSECFVCHDREKPKPGSTEVKAPTDVYCQYCHRTGFKSDKKK
;
A
#
# COMPACT_ATOMS: atom_id res chain seq x y z
N MET A 1 19.17 -74.87 -37.26
CA MET A 1 18.28 -76.01 -36.91
C MET A 1 16.85 -75.50 -36.88
N ALA A 2 15.99 -76.12 -37.71
CA ALA A 2 14.56 -75.85 -37.81
C ALA A 2 13.80 -76.57 -36.69
N ILE A 3 12.73 -75.97 -36.17
CA ILE A 3 11.56 -76.73 -35.68
C ILE A 3 10.29 -75.96 -36.09
N TRP A 4 9.37 -76.73 -36.66
CA TRP A 4 8.21 -76.37 -37.46
C TRP A 4 6.92 -76.84 -36.74
N GLY A 5 5.78 -76.21 -37.01
CA GLY A 5 4.42 -76.73 -36.71
C GLY A 5 3.83 -76.29 -35.36
N LYS A 6 2.56 -75.87 -35.24
CA LYS A 6 1.35 -76.21 -35.99
C LYS A 6 0.40 -75.00 -36.09
N LYS A 7 -0.03 -74.66 -37.31
CA LYS A 7 -1.26 -73.91 -37.57
C LYS A 7 -2.43 -74.89 -37.45
N ASN A 8 -3.33 -74.70 -36.48
CA ASN A 8 -4.67 -75.29 -36.56
C ASN A 8 -5.59 -74.31 -37.30
N LYS A 9 -6.27 -74.86 -38.30
CA LYS A 9 -7.04 -74.18 -39.32
C LYS A 9 -8.45 -74.78 -39.26
N ASP A 10 -9.23 -74.37 -38.27
CA ASP A 10 -10.66 -74.66 -38.27
C ASP A 10 -11.37 -73.47 -38.90
N LYS A 11 -11.75 -73.68 -40.17
CA LYS A 11 -12.69 -72.86 -40.91
C LYS A 11 -14.06 -73.45 -40.65
N ASP A 12 -14.90 -72.73 -39.93
CA ASP A 12 -16.34 -72.96 -39.93
C ASP A 12 -17.02 -71.63 -40.32
N PRO A 13 -17.74 -71.55 -41.46
CA PRO A 13 -18.18 -70.28 -42.05
C PRO A 13 -19.62 -69.89 -41.66
N GLU A 14 -20.13 -70.27 -40.48
CA GLU A 14 -21.47 -69.88 -40.03
C GLU A 14 -21.49 -69.49 -38.55
N SER A 15 -21.05 -68.27 -38.23
CA SER A 15 -21.54 -67.49 -37.08
C SER A 15 -20.90 -66.10 -37.05
N ARG A 16 -21.00 -65.34 -38.15
CA ARG A 16 -20.79 -63.88 -38.12
C ARG A 16 -22.11 -63.20 -37.79
N GLU A 17 -22.65 -63.47 -36.61
CA GLU A 17 -23.60 -62.53 -36.00
C GLU A 17 -22.80 -61.41 -35.32
N ASP A 18 -23.06 -60.18 -35.74
CA ASP A 18 -22.56 -58.94 -35.19
C ASP A 18 -22.86 -58.81 -33.68
N LYS A 19 -22.03 -59.42 -32.84
CA LYS A 19 -21.93 -59.03 -31.43
C LYS A 19 -21.21 -57.68 -31.37
N LYS A 20 -21.95 -56.59 -31.59
CA LYS A 20 -21.52 -55.23 -31.23
C LYS A 20 -20.93 -55.29 -29.81
N LYS A 21 -19.61 -55.17 -29.70
CA LYS A 21 -18.90 -55.21 -28.41
C LYS A 21 -19.53 -54.13 -27.54
N ALA A 22 -20.31 -54.54 -26.54
CA ALA A 22 -20.88 -53.61 -25.59
C ALA A 22 -19.74 -52.82 -24.96
N GLY A 23 -19.78 -51.48 -25.08
CA GLY A 23 -18.73 -50.61 -24.54
C GLY A 23 -18.45 -50.92 -23.07
N LEU A 24 -17.22 -50.70 -22.63
CA LEU A 24 -16.69 -51.03 -21.29
C LEU A 24 -17.68 -50.71 -20.15
N ILE A 25 -18.34 -49.56 -20.24
CA ILE A 25 -19.36 -49.07 -19.29
C ILE A 25 -20.63 -49.94 -19.30
N ARG A 26 -21.16 -50.31 -20.48
CA ARG A 26 -22.31 -51.22 -20.62
C ARG A 26 -21.98 -52.65 -20.15
N GLY A 27 -20.74 -53.11 -20.35
CA GLY A 27 -20.26 -54.41 -19.88
C GLY A 27 -20.13 -54.49 -18.35
N LEU A 28 -19.55 -53.45 -17.73
CA LEU A 28 -19.47 -53.29 -16.28
C LEU A 28 -20.86 -53.21 -15.63
N TRP A 29 -21.77 -52.47 -16.25
CA TRP A 29 -23.13 -52.31 -15.73
C TRP A 29 -23.98 -53.58 -15.84
N ARG A 30 -23.82 -54.38 -16.91
CA ARG A 30 -24.48 -55.68 -17.05
C ARG A 30 -23.96 -56.70 -16.03
N LYS A 31 -22.66 -56.66 -15.70
CA LYS A 31 -22.07 -57.46 -14.62
C LYS A 31 -22.56 -57.01 -13.25
N PHE A 32 -22.67 -55.70 -13.00
CA PHE A 32 -23.16 -55.15 -11.73
C PHE A 32 -24.64 -55.50 -11.46
N ARG A 33 -25.51 -55.45 -12.47
CA ARG A 33 -26.92 -55.85 -12.36
C ARG A 33 -27.16 -57.35 -12.20
N GLY A 34 -26.18 -58.20 -12.55
CA GLY A 34 -26.23 -59.65 -12.41
C GLY A 34 -25.64 -60.19 -11.09
N ILE A 35 -25.23 -59.31 -10.16
CA ILE A 35 -24.72 -59.72 -8.86
C ILE A 35 -25.89 -60.19 -7.98
N ASP A 36 -25.79 -61.40 -7.43
CA ASP A 36 -26.73 -61.87 -6.42
C ASP A 36 -26.46 -61.18 -5.07
N TRP A 37 -27.31 -60.20 -4.76
CA TRP A 37 -27.23 -59.38 -3.56
C TRP A 37 -27.79 -60.05 -2.30
N LYS A 38 -28.42 -61.24 -2.41
CA LYS A 38 -28.85 -62.04 -1.26
C LYS A 38 -27.68 -62.80 -0.63
N ASN A 39 -26.60 -63.02 -1.38
CA ASN A 39 -25.40 -63.68 -0.87
C ASN A 39 -24.60 -62.72 0.05
N PRO A 40 -24.34 -63.09 1.32
CA PRO A 40 -23.59 -62.25 2.25
C PRO A 40 -22.18 -61.91 1.75
N VAL A 41 -21.52 -62.81 1.01
CA VAL A 41 -20.16 -62.59 0.49
C VAL A 41 -20.10 -61.45 -0.54
N ASN A 42 -21.12 -61.32 -1.40
CA ASN A 42 -21.17 -60.25 -2.39
C ASN A 42 -21.47 -58.88 -1.75
N ARG A 43 -22.26 -58.87 -0.66
CA ARG A 43 -22.50 -57.66 0.15
C ARG A 43 -21.22 -57.21 0.84
N TRP A 44 -20.47 -58.13 1.45
CA TRP A 44 -19.17 -57.84 2.05
C TRP A 44 -18.13 -57.38 1.03
N LYS A 45 -18.10 -57.96 -0.17
CA LYS A 45 -17.24 -57.48 -1.28
C LYS A 45 -17.58 -56.06 -1.71
N LEU A 46 -18.86 -55.71 -1.86
CA LEU A 46 -19.25 -54.34 -2.18
C LEU A 46 -18.91 -53.38 -1.05
N LEU A 47 -19.14 -53.75 0.20
CA LEU A 47 -18.75 -52.93 1.35
C LEU A 47 -17.23 -52.71 1.39
N PHE A 48 -16.43 -53.74 1.14
CA PHE A 48 -14.97 -53.63 1.10
C PHE A 48 -14.49 -52.75 -0.05
N VAL A 49 -15.00 -52.93 -1.26
CA VAL A 49 -14.66 -52.10 -2.42
C VAL A 49 -15.12 -50.65 -2.22
N SER A 50 -16.31 -50.44 -1.66
CA SER A 50 -16.80 -49.12 -1.31
C SER A 50 -15.95 -48.46 -0.24
N LEU A 51 -15.52 -49.20 0.79
CA LEU A 51 -14.66 -48.70 1.86
C LEU A 51 -13.30 -48.29 1.31
N VAL A 52 -12.66 -49.15 0.52
CA VAL A 52 -11.37 -48.85 -0.14
C VAL A 52 -11.53 -47.67 -1.10
N GLY A 53 -12.61 -47.63 -1.88
CA GLY A 53 -12.92 -46.50 -2.75
C GLY A 53 -13.08 -45.19 -1.99
N CYS A 54 -13.81 -45.19 -0.87
CA CYS A 54 -13.93 -44.04 0.02
C CYS A 54 -12.57 -43.62 0.58
N ILE A 55 -11.75 -44.56 1.06
CA ILE A 55 -10.42 -44.25 1.60
C ILE A 55 -9.54 -43.63 0.52
N VAL A 56 -9.54 -44.15 -0.71
CA VAL A 56 -8.75 -43.61 -1.82
C VAL A 56 -9.24 -42.21 -2.22
N VAL A 57 -10.55 -42.01 -2.34
CA VAL A 57 -11.10 -40.71 -2.76
C VAL A 57 -10.94 -39.65 -1.67
N PHE A 58 -11.31 -39.94 -0.43
CA PHE A 58 -11.21 -39.00 0.67
C PHE A 58 -9.77 -38.83 1.16
N GLY A 59 -9.02 -39.91 1.32
CA GLY A 59 -7.62 -39.87 1.71
C GLY A 59 -6.73 -39.26 0.64
N GLY A 60 -6.91 -39.66 -0.63
CA GLY A 60 -6.21 -39.07 -1.76
C GLY A 60 -6.59 -37.60 -1.97
N GLY A 61 -7.89 -37.28 -1.92
CA GLY A 61 -8.38 -35.91 -2.01
C GLY A 61 -7.85 -35.02 -0.90
N TYR A 62 -7.82 -35.50 0.35
CA TYR A 62 -7.22 -34.79 1.47
C TYR A 62 -5.71 -34.57 1.27
N GLY A 63 -4.98 -35.58 0.80
CA GLY A 63 -3.54 -35.45 0.51
C GLY A 63 -3.22 -34.42 -0.58
N VAL A 64 -4.01 -34.39 -1.65
CA VAL A 64 -3.88 -33.35 -2.70
C VAL A 64 -4.23 -31.98 -2.13
N LEU A 65 -5.26 -31.88 -1.30
CA LEU A 65 -5.67 -30.62 -0.69
C LEU A 65 -4.59 -30.04 0.22
N THR A 66 -3.99 -30.87 1.09
CA THR A 66 -2.92 -30.43 1.99
C THR A 66 -1.65 -30.04 1.24
N MET A 67 -1.28 -30.79 0.20
CA MET A 67 -0.16 -30.46 -0.68
C MET A 67 -0.37 -29.12 -1.38
N THR A 68 -1.53 -28.93 -2.02
CA THR A 68 -1.87 -27.68 -2.74
C THR A 68 -2.14 -26.48 -1.81
N ASN A 69 -2.14 -26.68 -0.50
CA ASN A 69 -2.22 -25.62 0.51
C ASN A 69 -0.84 -25.22 1.06
N SER A 70 0.21 -25.97 0.74
CA SER A 70 1.55 -25.75 1.30
C SER A 70 2.26 -24.58 0.64
N PRO A 71 3.08 -23.81 1.39
CA PRO A 71 3.93 -22.76 0.82
C PRO A 71 4.89 -23.29 -0.26
N THR A 72 5.36 -24.53 -0.13
CA THR A 72 6.25 -25.17 -1.10
C THR A 72 5.58 -25.44 -2.43
N PHE A 73 4.27 -25.74 -2.44
CA PHE A 73 3.50 -25.83 -3.69
C PHE A 73 3.38 -24.47 -4.36
N CYS A 74 3.03 -23.42 -3.61
CA CYS A 74 2.97 -22.06 -4.16
C CYS A 74 4.33 -21.60 -4.72
N ALA A 75 5.43 -21.96 -4.06
CA ALA A 75 6.80 -21.67 -4.50
C ALA A 75 7.25 -22.45 -5.74
N SER A 76 6.48 -23.46 -6.19
CA SER A 76 6.80 -24.20 -7.41
C SER A 76 6.58 -23.38 -8.69
N CYS A 77 5.76 -22.34 -8.60
CA CYS A 77 5.56 -21.35 -9.64
C CYS A 77 6.59 -20.23 -9.52
N HIS A 78 7.33 -19.93 -10.59
CA HIS A 78 8.40 -18.92 -10.56
C HIS A 78 7.85 -17.51 -10.39
N GLU A 79 6.62 -17.26 -10.87
CA GLU A 79 5.91 -16.00 -10.72
C GLU A 79 5.62 -15.66 -9.25
N MET A 80 5.55 -16.67 -8.38
CA MET A 80 5.33 -16.51 -6.94
C MET A 80 6.63 -16.22 -6.16
N ALA A 81 7.79 -16.13 -6.81
CA ALA A 81 9.07 -15.90 -6.14
C ALA A 81 9.10 -14.65 -5.23
N PRO A 82 8.53 -13.48 -5.60
CA PRO A 82 8.46 -12.32 -4.71
C PRO A 82 7.65 -12.58 -3.44
N GLU A 83 6.45 -13.14 -3.61
CA GLU A 83 5.50 -13.39 -2.52
C GLU A 83 6.02 -14.48 -1.58
N TYR A 84 6.63 -15.54 -2.11
CA TYR A 84 7.26 -16.58 -1.32
C TYR A 84 8.48 -16.06 -0.55
N SER A 85 9.37 -15.31 -1.21
CA SER A 85 10.57 -14.77 -0.57
C SER A 85 10.22 -13.84 0.58
N THR A 86 9.25 -12.95 0.38
CA THR A 86 8.78 -12.06 1.46
C THR A 86 8.02 -12.79 2.55
N PHE A 87 7.21 -13.79 2.20
CA PHE A 87 6.57 -14.67 3.18
C PHE A 87 7.60 -15.33 4.09
N THR A 88 8.67 -15.90 3.53
CA THR A 88 9.73 -16.57 4.31
C THR A 88 10.50 -15.60 5.22
N ALA A 89 10.72 -14.36 4.79
CA ALA A 89 11.36 -13.32 5.59
C ALA A 89 10.41 -12.63 6.60
N SER A 90 9.11 -12.92 6.54
CA SER A 90 8.10 -12.34 7.42
C SER A 90 7.97 -13.07 8.77
N ALA A 91 7.30 -12.42 9.72
CA ALA A 91 6.94 -13.04 11.00
C ALA A 91 5.88 -14.17 10.87
N HIS A 92 5.27 -14.34 9.70
CA HIS A 92 4.23 -15.34 9.43
C HIS A 92 4.77 -16.57 8.68
N ASN A 93 6.09 -16.74 8.57
CA ASN A 93 6.69 -17.82 7.78
C ASN A 93 6.40 -19.26 8.29
N GLN A 94 5.74 -19.41 9.44
CA GLN A 94 5.41 -20.71 10.04
C GLN A 94 3.97 -21.18 9.78
N ILE A 95 3.17 -20.40 9.05
CA ILE A 95 1.79 -20.78 8.66
C ILE A 95 1.71 -21.08 7.15
N SER A 96 0.62 -21.68 6.69
CA SER A 96 0.39 -21.85 5.26
C SER A 96 -0.12 -20.56 4.61
N CYS A 97 0.20 -20.35 3.32
CA CYS A 97 -0.29 -19.20 2.56
C CYS A 97 -1.83 -19.11 2.60
N VAL A 98 -2.50 -20.26 2.49
CA VAL A 98 -3.96 -20.35 2.46
C VAL A 98 -4.63 -19.96 3.78
N GLN A 99 -3.93 -20.02 4.92
CA GLN A 99 -4.50 -19.55 6.20
C GLN A 99 -4.79 -18.05 6.20
N CYS A 100 -4.10 -17.28 5.34
CA CYS A 100 -4.38 -15.87 5.11
C CYS A 100 -5.19 -15.62 3.82
N HIS A 101 -4.83 -16.30 2.72
CA HIS A 101 -5.42 -16.00 1.40
C HIS A 101 -6.79 -16.64 1.15
N ILE A 102 -7.17 -17.68 1.91
CA ILE A 102 -8.45 -18.36 1.74
C ILE A 102 -9.29 -18.17 2.99
N LYS A 103 -10.47 -17.56 2.85
CA LYS A 103 -11.44 -17.44 3.95
C LYS A 103 -11.66 -18.81 4.63
N PRO A 104 -11.59 -18.91 5.97
CA PRO A 104 -11.76 -20.19 6.65
C PRO A 104 -13.11 -20.86 6.33
N GLY A 105 -13.13 -22.19 6.34
CA GLY A 105 -14.29 -23.02 6.01
C GLY A 105 -14.06 -23.89 4.77
N PHE A 106 -14.62 -25.11 4.80
CA PHE A 106 -14.42 -26.08 3.74
C PHE A 106 -14.98 -25.61 2.39
N THR A 107 -16.18 -25.03 2.38
CA THR A 107 -16.81 -24.49 1.17
C THR A 107 -15.97 -23.39 0.54
N ASN A 108 -15.54 -22.41 1.34
CA ASN A 108 -14.67 -21.31 0.91
C ASN A 108 -13.35 -21.81 0.31
N MET A 109 -12.77 -22.85 0.91
CA MET A 109 -11.55 -23.47 0.40
C MET A 109 -11.73 -24.12 -0.97
N ILE A 110 -12.81 -24.88 -1.16
CA ILE A 110 -13.09 -25.50 -2.47
C ILE A 110 -13.44 -24.43 -3.51
N THR A 111 -14.26 -23.44 -3.17
CA THR A 111 -14.61 -22.35 -4.11
C THR A 111 -13.39 -21.55 -4.52
N HIS A 112 -12.49 -21.23 -3.59
CA HIS A 112 -11.25 -20.53 -3.91
C HIS A 112 -10.37 -21.38 -4.83
N LYS A 113 -10.21 -22.68 -4.57
CA LYS A 113 -9.43 -23.57 -5.44
C LYS A 113 -10.01 -23.66 -6.86
N MET A 114 -11.33 -23.64 -7.01
CA MET A 114 -11.97 -23.57 -8.32
C MET A 114 -11.71 -22.23 -9.02
N LYS A 115 -11.76 -21.10 -8.30
CA LYS A 115 -11.40 -19.78 -8.85
C LYS A 115 -9.93 -19.70 -9.25
N SER A 116 -9.02 -20.28 -8.46
CA SER A 116 -7.56 -20.30 -8.71
C SER A 116 -7.16 -21.14 -9.93
N VAL A 117 -8.06 -21.89 -10.57
CA VAL A 117 -7.78 -22.52 -11.88
C VAL A 117 -7.36 -21.47 -12.92
N LYS A 118 -7.85 -20.22 -12.79
CA LYS A 118 -7.42 -19.09 -13.62
C LYS A 118 -5.90 -18.81 -13.51
N GLU A 119 -5.30 -19.05 -12.34
CA GLU A 119 -3.87 -18.83 -12.10
C GLU A 119 -3.04 -19.84 -12.89
N VAL A 120 -3.49 -21.11 -12.97
CA VAL A 120 -2.86 -22.14 -13.82
C VAL A 120 -2.99 -21.79 -15.29
N TYR A 121 -4.12 -21.22 -15.71
CA TYR A 121 -4.29 -20.71 -17.07
C TYR A 121 -3.27 -19.60 -17.36
N TYR A 122 -3.15 -18.59 -16.49
CA TYR A 122 -2.16 -17.52 -16.63
C TYR A 122 -0.72 -18.00 -16.63
N HIS A 123 -0.39 -18.99 -15.80
CA HIS A 123 0.93 -19.63 -15.83
C HIS A 123 1.29 -20.16 -17.23
N VAL A 124 0.31 -20.68 -17.98
CA VAL A 124 0.52 -21.25 -19.31
C VAL A 124 0.42 -20.20 -20.41
N THR A 125 -0.49 -19.21 -20.30
CA THR A 125 -0.76 -18.24 -21.37
C THR A 125 0.04 -16.95 -21.28
N GLY A 126 0.63 -16.68 -20.12
CA GLY A 126 1.26 -15.39 -19.80
C GLY A 126 0.71 -14.87 -18.48
N VAL A 127 1.63 -14.60 -17.55
CA VAL A 127 1.30 -14.09 -16.22
C VAL A 127 1.05 -12.57 -16.34
N PRO A 128 0.04 -12.02 -15.66
CA PRO A 128 -0.17 -10.57 -15.60
C PRO A 128 1.10 -9.82 -15.20
N GLU A 129 1.26 -8.58 -15.65
CA GLU A 129 2.46 -7.76 -15.38
C GLU A 129 2.72 -7.70 -13.87
N GLN A 130 1.65 -7.46 -13.09
CA GLN A 130 1.73 -7.35 -11.65
C GLN A 130 0.80 -8.35 -10.95
N ILE A 131 1.32 -9.06 -9.95
CA ILE A 131 0.49 -9.89 -9.07
C ILE A 131 -0.12 -8.98 -8.01
N VAL A 132 -1.43 -8.82 -8.04
CA VAL A 132 -2.15 -8.02 -7.04
C VAL A 132 -3.27 -8.83 -6.42
N GLN A 133 -3.56 -8.53 -5.16
CA GLN A 133 -4.74 -9.07 -4.52
C GLN A 133 -5.98 -8.41 -5.12
N THR A 134 -6.85 -9.21 -5.74
CA THR A 134 -8.10 -8.68 -6.28
C THR A 134 -9.04 -8.25 -5.15
N GLN A 135 -9.95 -7.32 -5.46
CA GLN A 135 -10.94 -6.83 -4.51
C GLN A 135 -11.82 -7.95 -3.93
N GLU A 136 -12.18 -8.94 -4.75
CA GLU A 136 -12.98 -10.10 -4.33
C GLU A 136 -12.20 -11.10 -3.48
N GLU A 137 -10.87 -11.09 -3.58
CA GLU A 137 -9.97 -12.04 -2.90
C GLU A 137 -9.17 -11.36 -1.79
N ALA A 138 -9.59 -10.17 -1.36
CA ALA A 138 -9.02 -9.45 -0.23
C ALA A 138 -9.03 -10.31 1.05
N VAL A 139 -7.95 -10.25 1.84
CA VAL A 139 -7.84 -11.04 3.08
C VAL A 139 -8.93 -10.61 4.05
N SER A 140 -9.76 -11.58 4.45
CA SER A 140 -10.85 -11.34 5.39
C SER A 140 -10.33 -11.17 6.83
N ASN A 141 -11.07 -10.39 7.62
CA ASN A 141 -10.88 -10.30 9.07
C ASN A 141 -10.89 -11.67 9.75
N GLU A 142 -11.73 -12.59 9.28
CA GLU A 142 -11.84 -13.94 9.83
C GLU A 142 -10.52 -14.71 9.77
N ASN A 143 -9.72 -14.50 8.72
CA ASN A 143 -8.39 -15.10 8.60
C ASN A 143 -7.48 -14.66 9.74
N CYS A 144 -7.42 -13.36 10.00
CA CYS A 144 -6.61 -12.79 11.07
C CYS A 144 -7.08 -13.25 12.45
N LEU A 145 -8.40 -13.29 12.66
CA LEU A 145 -9.03 -13.60 13.93
C LEU A 145 -8.88 -15.05 14.38
N GLN A 146 -8.47 -15.97 13.49
CA GLN A 146 -8.10 -17.34 13.87
C GLN A 146 -6.88 -17.38 14.81
N CYS A 147 -6.00 -16.37 14.74
CA CYS A 147 -4.78 -16.31 15.55
C CYS A 147 -4.65 -15.00 16.35
N HIS A 148 -5.30 -13.92 15.94
CA HIS A 148 -5.26 -12.62 16.61
C HIS A 148 -6.56 -12.30 17.33
N SER A 149 -6.50 -12.20 18.67
CA SER A 149 -7.67 -11.83 19.49
C SER A 149 -8.13 -10.40 19.24
N LYS A 150 -9.46 -10.20 19.27
CA LYS A 150 -10.13 -8.90 19.22
C LYS A 150 -9.79 -7.99 20.41
N ASN A 151 -9.42 -8.59 21.56
CA ASN A 151 -9.18 -7.86 22.82
C ASN A 151 -7.75 -7.32 22.95
N ARG A 152 -7.08 -7.03 21.83
CA ARG A 152 -5.72 -6.51 21.88
C ARG A 152 -5.74 -5.02 22.23
N LEU A 153 -5.43 -4.71 23.50
CA LEU A 153 -5.40 -3.34 24.03
C LEU A 153 -4.22 -2.50 23.51
N VAL A 154 -3.21 -3.12 22.89
CA VAL A 154 -2.00 -2.44 22.40
C VAL A 154 -1.50 -3.09 21.11
N THR A 155 -1.33 -2.31 20.04
CA THR A 155 -0.40 -2.67 18.95
C THR A 155 0.97 -2.80 19.59
N ALA A 156 1.76 -3.85 19.30
CA ALA A 156 3.09 -4.07 19.90
C ALA A 156 4.13 -2.96 19.64
N SER A 157 3.71 -1.83 19.09
CA SER A 157 4.54 -0.84 18.43
C SER A 157 4.42 0.53 19.09
N GLY A 158 4.98 0.65 20.29
CA GLY A 158 5.47 1.92 20.85
C GLY A 158 4.39 2.90 21.33
N ASP A 159 4.31 4.04 20.65
CA ASP A 159 3.66 5.28 21.11
C ASP A 159 2.17 5.39 20.71
N LEU A 160 1.71 4.58 19.77
CA LEU A 160 0.34 4.69 19.24
C LEU A 160 -0.72 4.08 20.17
N LYS A 161 -1.86 4.78 20.30
CA LYS A 161 -3.09 4.36 20.96
C LYS A 161 -4.10 3.96 19.88
N VAL A 162 -4.23 2.66 19.63
CA VAL A 162 -5.15 2.13 18.62
C VAL A 162 -6.24 1.30 19.30
N ASN A 163 -7.49 1.76 19.20
CA ASN A 163 -8.66 1.06 19.71
C ASN A 163 -9.07 -0.07 18.75
N HIS A 164 -8.38 -1.21 18.75
CA HIS A 164 -8.70 -2.33 17.84
C HIS A 164 -10.16 -2.79 17.99
N LYS A 165 -10.70 -2.81 19.20
CA LYS A 165 -12.09 -3.23 19.45
C LYS A 165 -13.08 -2.37 18.66
N GLY A 166 -12.98 -1.04 18.78
CA GLY A 166 -13.88 -0.13 18.04
C GLY A 166 -13.73 -0.24 16.52
N HIS A 167 -12.51 -0.43 16.00
CA HIS A 167 -12.30 -0.61 14.57
C HIS A 167 -12.89 -1.94 14.05
N ILE A 168 -12.81 -3.00 14.85
CA ILE A 168 -13.41 -4.30 14.51
C ILE A 168 -14.95 -4.24 14.56
N GLU A 169 -15.52 -3.48 15.50
CA GLU A 169 -16.97 -3.27 15.60
C GLU A 169 -17.54 -2.48 14.40
N GLU A 170 -16.75 -1.59 13.80
CA GLU A 170 -17.08 -0.88 12.55
C GLU A 170 -16.79 -1.71 11.28
N ASP A 171 -16.45 -2.99 11.44
CA ASP A 171 -16.11 -3.94 10.37
C ASP A 171 -14.98 -3.45 9.46
N ILE A 172 -13.99 -2.75 10.04
CA ILE A 172 -12.83 -2.28 9.31
C ILE A 172 -11.91 -3.49 9.02
N PRO A 173 -11.54 -3.76 7.75
CA PRO A 173 -10.62 -4.85 7.43
C PRO A 173 -9.25 -4.66 8.10
N CYS A 174 -8.68 -5.73 8.63
CA CYS A 174 -7.36 -5.71 9.28
C CYS A 174 -6.28 -5.20 8.32
N ILE A 175 -6.40 -5.57 7.03
CA ILE A 175 -5.49 -5.14 5.97
C ILE A 175 -5.54 -3.65 5.66
N THR A 176 -6.60 -2.93 6.04
CA THR A 176 -6.68 -1.45 5.88
C THR A 176 -5.45 -0.78 6.48
N CYS A 177 -5.02 -1.26 7.65
CA CYS A 177 -3.80 -0.80 8.32
C CYS A 177 -2.62 -1.77 8.10
N HIS A 178 -2.87 -3.08 8.12
CA HIS A 178 -1.85 -4.14 8.11
C HIS A 178 -1.53 -4.73 6.72
N ALA A 179 -1.82 -4.00 5.63
CA ALA A 179 -1.55 -4.45 4.25
C ALA A 179 -0.11 -4.90 3.97
N GLY A 180 0.86 -4.42 4.75
CA GLY A 180 2.28 -4.71 4.54
C GLY A 180 2.85 -5.89 5.33
N VAL A 181 2.05 -6.57 6.18
CA VAL A 181 2.60 -7.44 7.24
C VAL A 181 3.43 -8.63 6.74
N VAL A 182 3.09 -9.18 5.57
CA VAL A 182 3.83 -10.29 4.93
C VAL A 182 4.62 -9.81 3.72
N HIS A 183 3.99 -9.02 2.86
CA HIS A 183 4.52 -8.69 1.53
C HIS A 183 5.06 -7.26 1.41
N ALA A 184 5.22 -6.55 2.54
CA ALA A 184 5.83 -5.22 2.61
C ALA A 184 5.33 -4.23 1.55
N LYS A 185 4.01 -4.26 1.27
CA LYS A 185 3.33 -3.41 0.28
C LYS A 185 3.98 -3.43 -1.10
N MET A 186 4.58 -4.57 -1.50
CA MET A 186 5.37 -4.68 -2.72
C MET A 186 4.59 -4.32 -3.99
N ALA A 187 3.30 -4.66 -4.04
CA ALA A 187 2.41 -4.30 -5.13
C ALA A 187 2.25 -2.78 -5.26
N THR A 188 2.02 -2.05 -4.17
CA THR A 188 1.96 -0.58 -4.18
C THR A 188 3.30 0.04 -4.57
N ARG A 189 4.40 -0.60 -4.19
CA ARG A 189 5.77 -0.18 -4.52
C ARG A 189 6.16 -0.52 -5.96
N GLY A 190 5.37 -1.31 -6.68
CA GLY A 190 5.66 -1.72 -8.07
C GLY A 190 6.88 -2.65 -8.19
N ILE A 191 7.22 -3.39 -7.14
CA ILE A 191 8.43 -4.23 -7.11
C ILE A 191 8.14 -5.74 -7.23
N ASN A 192 6.92 -6.11 -7.66
CA ASN A 192 6.53 -7.49 -7.97
C ASN A 192 6.10 -7.69 -9.43
N VAL A 193 6.61 -6.82 -10.30
CA VAL A 193 6.44 -6.88 -11.76
C VAL A 193 7.35 -7.94 -12.40
N GLU A 194 6.99 -8.40 -13.60
CA GLU A 194 7.66 -9.50 -14.31
C GLU A 194 9.19 -9.33 -14.39
N GLU A 195 9.66 -8.12 -14.72
CA GLU A 195 11.07 -7.81 -14.98
C GLU A 195 11.96 -8.05 -13.76
N VAL A 196 11.36 -8.02 -12.56
CA VAL A 196 12.09 -8.06 -11.30
C VAL A 196 11.78 -9.30 -10.46
N ARG A 197 10.87 -10.18 -10.87
CA ARG A 197 10.52 -11.41 -10.12
C ARG A 197 11.75 -12.26 -9.83
N GLY A 198 12.63 -12.42 -10.82
CA GLY A 198 13.89 -13.16 -10.68
C GLY A 198 14.94 -12.52 -9.77
N LYS A 199 14.69 -11.31 -9.23
CA LYS A 199 15.56 -10.65 -8.24
C LYS A 199 15.18 -10.96 -6.81
N TRP A 200 14.03 -11.61 -6.59
CA TRP A 200 13.56 -11.94 -5.25
C TRP A 200 14.19 -13.23 -4.75
N THR A 201 14.96 -13.09 -3.68
CA THR A 201 15.51 -14.16 -2.86
C THR A 201 15.21 -13.86 -1.40
N VAL A 202 15.49 -14.80 -0.50
CA VAL A 202 15.38 -14.55 0.95
C VAL A 202 16.25 -13.35 1.36
N GLU A 203 17.47 -13.25 0.82
CA GLU A 203 18.39 -12.14 1.13
C GLU A 203 17.87 -10.78 0.62
N SER A 204 17.34 -10.74 -0.60
CA SER A 204 16.75 -9.49 -1.11
C SER A 204 15.49 -9.11 -0.33
N ALA A 205 14.69 -10.09 0.07
CA ALA A 205 13.50 -9.86 0.88
C ALA A 205 13.86 -9.26 2.24
N GLU A 206 14.86 -9.80 2.95
CA GLU A 206 15.35 -9.24 4.22
C GLU A 206 15.79 -7.78 4.09
N LYS A 207 16.42 -7.40 2.97
CA LYS A 207 16.83 -6.01 2.70
C LYS A 207 15.66 -5.09 2.37
N LEU A 208 14.67 -5.58 1.61
CA LEU A 208 13.59 -4.76 1.06
C LEU A 208 12.34 -4.69 1.95
N MET A 209 12.21 -5.61 2.91
CA MET A 209 11.11 -5.67 3.89
C MET A 209 11.39 -4.76 5.09
N GLU A 210 11.65 -3.49 4.82
CA GLU A 210 11.92 -2.52 5.86
C GLU A 210 10.69 -2.24 6.75
N LYS A 211 10.93 -1.89 8.01
CA LYS A 211 9.87 -1.60 9.00
C LYS A 211 8.86 -0.55 8.54
N LYS A 212 9.27 0.42 7.70
CA LYS A 212 8.38 1.44 7.13
C LYS A 212 7.30 0.88 6.19
N TYR A 213 7.54 -0.28 5.59
CA TYR A 213 6.59 -0.94 4.69
C TYR A 213 5.79 -2.03 5.40
N LEU A 214 6.36 -2.66 6.42
CA LEU A 214 5.67 -3.67 7.24
C LEU A 214 4.64 -3.07 8.21
N ARG A 215 4.82 -1.80 8.60
CA ARG A 215 3.99 -1.12 9.60
C ARG A 215 3.05 -0.11 8.93
N PRO A 216 1.88 0.17 9.53
CA PRO A 216 1.05 1.29 9.10
C PRO A 216 1.84 2.60 9.17
N ASN A 217 1.68 3.46 8.17
CA ASN A 217 2.16 4.85 8.23
C ASN A 217 1.04 5.75 8.77
N MET A 218 1.40 6.96 9.22
CA MET A 218 0.40 7.89 9.77
C MET A 218 -0.59 8.36 8.71
N GLY A 219 -0.16 8.46 7.45
CA GLY A 219 -1.03 8.81 6.32
C GLY A 219 -2.25 7.89 6.19
N THR A 220 -2.08 6.59 6.42
CA THR A 220 -3.20 5.63 6.43
C THR A 220 -4.25 5.97 7.50
N CYS A 221 -3.79 6.38 8.69
CA CYS A 221 -4.68 6.76 9.78
C CYS A 221 -5.38 8.10 9.50
N ILE A 222 -4.61 9.10 9.06
CA ILE A 222 -5.10 10.45 8.82
C ILE A 222 -6.11 10.48 7.68
N ASP A 223 -5.79 9.87 6.54
CA ASP A 223 -6.68 9.79 5.37
C ASP A 223 -8.01 9.12 5.72
N CYS A 224 -7.96 7.96 6.39
CA CYS A 224 -9.17 7.25 6.81
C CYS A 224 -10.03 8.09 7.77
N HIS A 225 -9.42 8.69 8.78
CA HIS A 225 -10.15 9.44 9.80
C HIS A 225 -10.71 10.76 9.25
N ASP A 226 -10.00 11.44 8.36
CA ASP A 226 -10.52 12.63 7.66
C ASP A 226 -11.78 12.28 6.86
N GLN A 227 -11.73 11.21 6.07
CA GLN A 227 -12.88 10.72 5.32
C GLN A 227 -14.07 10.34 6.25
N VAL A 228 -13.81 9.73 7.40
CA VAL A 228 -14.85 9.43 8.41
C VAL A 228 -15.47 10.68 9.00
N ASN A 229 -14.65 11.70 9.29
CA ASN A 229 -15.15 12.98 9.77
C ASN A 229 -16.00 13.69 8.71
N ASN A 230 -15.70 13.46 7.43
CA ASN A 230 -16.51 13.88 6.28
C ASN A 230 -17.70 12.94 5.99
N GLY A 231 -17.97 11.97 6.87
CA GLY A 231 -19.14 11.07 6.78
C GLY A 231 -18.95 9.85 5.86
N VAL A 232 -17.77 9.66 5.28
CA VAL A 232 -17.43 8.57 4.38
C VAL A 232 -16.89 7.37 5.16
N LYS A 233 -17.22 6.15 4.75
CA LYS A 233 -16.64 4.91 5.28
C LYS A 233 -15.75 4.25 4.21
N PRO A 234 -14.52 4.73 4.00
CA PRO A 234 -13.73 4.35 2.83
C PRO A 234 -13.39 2.87 2.76
N TRP A 235 -13.24 2.20 3.90
CA TRP A 235 -12.93 0.77 3.96
C TRP A 235 -14.04 -0.14 3.42
N LYS A 236 -15.24 0.37 3.18
CA LYS A 236 -16.31 -0.40 2.52
C LYS A 236 -16.02 -0.62 1.04
N GLU A 237 -15.22 0.24 0.43
CA GLU A 237 -14.77 0.07 -0.94
C GLU A 237 -13.53 -0.79 -0.96
N ALA A 238 -13.57 -1.91 -1.68
CA ALA A 238 -12.43 -2.80 -1.74
C ALA A 238 -11.18 -2.11 -2.34
N ALA A 239 -11.37 -1.17 -3.27
CA ALA A 239 -10.32 -0.32 -3.83
C ALA A 239 -9.53 0.48 -2.78
N TYR A 240 -10.14 0.78 -1.63
CA TYR A 240 -9.47 1.46 -0.54
C TYR A 240 -8.54 0.53 0.26
N ASN A 241 -8.72 -0.79 0.18
CA ASN A 241 -7.97 -1.74 1.00
C ASN A 241 -6.85 -2.46 0.24
N VAL A 242 -7.00 -2.60 -1.08
CA VAL A 242 -6.03 -3.25 -1.96
C VAL A 242 -5.61 -2.32 -3.10
N PRO A 243 -4.34 -2.35 -3.53
CA PRO A 243 -3.91 -1.54 -4.67
C PRO A 243 -4.75 -1.90 -5.92
N PRO A 244 -5.09 -0.92 -6.76
CA PRO A 244 -5.80 -1.19 -8.00
C PRO A 244 -4.95 -2.09 -8.89
N ASN A 245 -5.61 -3.03 -9.59
CA ASN A 245 -4.94 -3.83 -10.61
C ASN A 245 -4.53 -2.89 -11.76
N PRO A 246 -3.24 -2.81 -12.14
CA PRO A 246 -2.79 -1.95 -13.23
C PRO A 246 -3.59 -2.14 -14.53
N GLU A 247 -3.87 -3.39 -14.92
CA GLU A 247 -4.64 -3.69 -16.15
C GLU A 247 -6.10 -3.24 -16.08
N GLU A 248 -6.68 -3.25 -14.87
CA GLU A 248 -8.06 -2.78 -14.64
C GLU A 248 -8.11 -1.26 -14.54
N LEU A 249 -7.09 -0.64 -13.95
CA LEU A 249 -6.95 0.81 -13.88
C LEU A 249 -6.74 1.41 -15.27
N GLU A 250 -5.97 0.75 -16.14
CA GLU A 250 -5.80 1.17 -17.52
C GLU A 250 -7.12 1.14 -18.30
N LYS A 251 -7.91 0.06 -18.16
CA LYS A 251 -9.25 -0.03 -18.74
C LYS A 251 -10.18 1.07 -18.22
N GLN A 252 -10.19 1.30 -16.90
CA GLN A 252 -11.00 2.36 -16.30
C GLN A 252 -10.55 3.75 -16.73
N ILE A 253 -9.25 4.00 -16.92
CA ILE A 253 -8.74 5.26 -17.46
C ILE A 253 -9.14 5.42 -18.94
N GLU A 254 -9.13 4.34 -19.72
CA GLU A 254 -9.60 4.35 -21.12
C GLU A 254 -11.12 4.57 -21.23
N GLU A 255 -11.89 4.03 -20.30
CA GLU A 255 -13.34 4.22 -20.19
C GLU A 255 -13.68 5.63 -19.69
N ASN A 256 -13.02 6.12 -18.64
CA ASN A 256 -13.18 7.49 -18.13
C ASN A 256 -12.74 8.54 -19.15
N LYS A 257 -11.77 8.25 -20.02
CA LYS A 257 -11.42 9.12 -21.17
C LYS A 257 -12.51 9.18 -22.23
N LYS A 258 -13.37 8.15 -22.33
CA LYS A 258 -14.54 8.16 -23.22
C LYS A 258 -15.73 8.92 -22.61
N GLU A 259 -15.85 8.93 -21.29
CA GLU A 259 -16.96 9.61 -20.58
C GLU A 259 -16.66 11.08 -20.23
N GLY A 260 -15.39 11.44 -19.96
CA GLY A 260 -14.94 12.77 -19.56
C GLY A 260 -14.96 13.87 -20.64
N ALA A 261 -15.56 13.61 -21.80
CA ALA A 261 -15.80 14.64 -22.83
C ALA A 261 -17.02 15.53 -22.52
N THR A 262 -17.77 15.24 -21.45
CA THR A 262 -19.01 15.96 -21.10
C THR A 262 -19.08 16.22 -19.61
N GLU A 263 -18.35 17.23 -19.11
CA GLU A 263 -18.79 18.16 -18.08
C GLU A 263 -17.61 18.99 -17.55
N THR A 264 -17.69 20.30 -17.75
CA THR A 264 -16.75 21.29 -17.23
C THR A 264 -17.49 22.15 -16.21
N THR A 265 -16.76 22.57 -15.17
CA THR A 265 -17.03 23.68 -14.23
C THR A 265 -18.13 23.57 -13.17
N LYS A 266 -17.75 23.65 -11.88
CA LYS A 266 -17.84 24.90 -11.09
C LYS A 266 -17.21 24.75 -9.69
N GLU A 267 -16.14 25.50 -9.45
CA GLU A 267 -15.64 25.84 -8.11
C GLU A 267 -16.56 26.89 -7.48
N THR A 268 -16.83 26.78 -6.17
CA THR A 268 -17.41 27.88 -5.37
C THR A 268 -16.51 28.11 -4.16
N ALA A 269 -15.99 29.32 -4.05
CA ALA A 269 -15.22 29.83 -2.93
C ALA A 269 -16.16 30.32 -1.82
N THR A 270 -15.79 30.09 -0.56
CA THR A 270 -16.46 30.71 0.60
C THR A 270 -15.43 31.45 1.45
N GLU A 271 -15.67 32.75 1.64
CA GLU A 271 -14.93 33.66 2.52
C GLU A 271 -15.07 33.28 4.00
N VAL A 272 -14.01 33.51 4.79
CA VAL A 272 -14.10 33.59 6.25
C VAL A 272 -13.37 34.84 6.73
N THR A 273 -14.13 35.69 7.41
CA THR A 273 -13.75 36.94 8.07
C THR A 273 -12.86 36.72 9.30
N THR A 274 -11.88 37.60 9.48
CA THR A 274 -11.00 37.70 10.66
C THR A 274 -11.60 38.59 11.74
N GLU A 275 -11.56 38.15 13.00
CA GLU A 275 -11.61 39.03 14.17
C GLU A 275 -10.33 38.87 14.99
N ALA A 276 -9.78 40.02 15.41
CA ALA A 276 -8.65 40.14 16.32
C ALA A 276 -9.17 40.53 17.71
N ASN A 277 -8.57 40.06 18.81
CA ASN A 277 -7.73 40.89 19.69
C ASN A 277 -7.12 40.18 20.92
N HIS A 278 -5.99 40.76 21.34
CA HIS A 278 -5.37 40.90 22.65
C HIS A 278 -4.58 39.80 23.38
N GLN A 279 -3.43 40.28 23.87
CA GLN A 279 -2.34 39.65 24.61
C GLN A 279 -2.69 39.48 26.09
N ALA A 280 -2.17 38.41 26.69
CA ALA A 280 -1.88 38.34 28.12
C ALA A 280 -0.56 37.58 28.30
N GLU A 281 0.27 38.06 29.21
CA GLU A 281 1.56 37.47 29.59
C GLU A 281 1.34 36.11 30.25
N THR A 282 2.10 35.10 29.81
CA THR A 282 2.01 33.72 30.33
C THR A 282 3.39 33.21 30.70
N THR A 283 3.47 32.47 31.82
CA THR A 283 4.69 31.91 32.39
C THR A 283 5.32 30.84 31.48
N GLU A 284 6.61 30.50 31.66
CA GLU A 284 7.39 29.55 30.82
C GLU A 284 6.70 28.19 30.59
N ALA A 285 5.91 27.69 31.56
CA ALA A 285 5.16 26.43 31.43
C ALA A 285 3.92 26.59 30.52
N GLU A 286 3.26 27.73 30.59
CA GLU A 286 2.11 28.09 29.76
C GLU A 286 2.55 28.46 28.33
N ALA A 287 3.72 29.08 28.17
CA ALA A 287 4.34 29.35 26.88
C ALA A 287 4.72 28.06 26.13
N LEU A 288 5.19 27.03 26.86
CA LEU A 288 5.50 25.72 26.28
C LEU A 288 4.22 24.98 25.86
N ALA A 289 3.18 25.03 26.69
CA ALA A 289 1.86 24.46 26.36
C ALA A 289 1.20 25.17 25.18
N ALA A 290 1.27 26.51 25.13
CA ALA A 290 0.77 27.33 24.03
C ALA A 290 1.56 27.09 22.73
N HIS A 291 2.87 26.86 22.82
CA HIS A 291 3.70 26.49 21.67
C HIS A 291 3.37 25.10 21.12
N GLU A 292 3.17 24.11 22.00
CA GLU A 292 2.71 22.76 21.61
C GLU A 292 1.31 22.82 20.99
N GLN A 293 0.41 23.65 21.52
CA GLN A 293 -0.94 23.86 20.98
C GLN A 293 -0.92 24.58 19.62
N LYS A 294 -0.14 25.65 19.46
CA LYS A 294 -0.01 26.37 18.18
C LYS A 294 0.63 25.51 17.09
N THR A 295 1.57 24.63 17.46
CA THR A 295 2.18 23.66 16.54
C THR A 295 1.16 22.59 16.14
N GLN A 296 0.35 22.10 17.09
CA GLN A 296 -0.79 21.23 16.77
C GLN A 296 -1.80 21.94 15.86
N ASP A 297 -2.13 23.20 16.11
CA ASP A 297 -3.10 23.96 15.32
C ASP A 297 -2.65 24.13 13.86
N ILE A 298 -1.35 24.33 13.63
CA ILE A 298 -0.77 24.41 12.28
C ILE A 298 -0.77 23.04 11.58
N ILE A 299 -0.44 21.97 12.30
CA ILE A 299 -0.53 20.59 11.77
C ILE A 299 -1.98 20.22 11.47
N LEU A 300 -2.91 20.63 12.33
CA LEU A 300 -4.35 20.44 12.15
C LEU A 300 -4.89 21.32 11.03
N GLN A 301 -4.34 22.52 10.78
CA GLN A 301 -4.63 23.33 9.60
C GLN A 301 -4.19 22.64 8.30
N ALA A 302 -3.03 21.98 8.31
CA ALA A 302 -2.54 21.18 7.18
C ALA A 302 -3.38 19.91 6.93
N VAL A 303 -4.03 19.40 7.98
CA VAL A 303 -4.89 18.21 7.98
C VAL A 303 -6.40 18.58 8.02
N GLY A 304 -6.77 19.81 7.60
CA GLY A 304 -8.18 20.14 7.35
C GLY A 304 -8.97 20.79 8.49
N LYS A 305 -8.33 21.46 9.46
CA LYS A 305 -8.97 22.31 10.50
C LYS A 305 -10.12 21.67 11.30
N GLN A 306 -10.10 20.37 11.51
CA GLN A 306 -11.17 19.67 12.20
C GLN A 306 -10.99 19.68 13.72
N GLN A 307 -11.28 20.83 14.35
CA GLN A 307 -11.21 20.98 15.82
C GLN A 307 -12.58 21.07 16.51
N LYS A 308 -13.64 21.42 15.80
CA LYS A 308 -15.01 21.52 16.32
C LYS A 308 -15.94 20.67 15.47
N ASP A 309 -16.85 19.95 16.13
CA ASP A 309 -17.91 19.12 15.52
C ASP A 309 -17.46 17.93 14.67
N VAL A 310 -16.36 17.27 15.05
CA VAL A 310 -15.89 16.05 14.37
C VAL A 310 -16.12 14.78 15.17
N LYS A 311 -16.48 13.70 14.47
CA LYS A 311 -16.72 12.37 15.06
C LYS A 311 -15.46 11.80 15.71
N LEU A 312 -14.28 12.09 15.14
CA LEU A 312 -12.99 11.60 15.60
C LEU A 312 -12.01 12.78 15.73
N SER A 313 -11.47 12.98 16.94
CA SER A 313 -10.43 13.99 17.17
C SER A 313 -9.14 13.62 16.43
N MET A 314 -8.61 14.58 15.67
CA MET A 314 -7.33 14.46 14.95
C MET A 314 -6.13 15.01 15.74
N ARG A 315 -6.33 15.39 17.00
CA ARG A 315 -5.25 15.84 17.89
C ARG A 315 -4.20 14.73 18.03
N CYS A 316 -2.93 15.11 18.05
CA CYS A 316 -1.82 14.15 18.11
C CYS A 316 -1.96 13.23 19.33
N GLU A 317 -2.36 13.78 20.47
CA GLU A 317 -2.60 13.06 21.72
C GLU A 317 -3.77 12.09 21.65
N THR A 318 -4.69 12.20 20.69
CA THR A 318 -5.72 11.18 20.49
C THR A 318 -5.08 9.86 20.05
N CYS A 319 -4.09 9.94 19.15
CA CYS A 319 -3.41 8.79 18.58
C CYS A 319 -2.09 8.43 19.30
N HIS A 320 -1.45 9.35 20.00
CA HIS A 320 -0.12 9.15 20.60
C HIS A 320 -0.15 9.20 22.14
N LYS A 321 0.65 8.36 22.80
CA LYS A 321 0.87 8.39 24.26
C LYS A 321 1.85 9.51 24.65
N LYS A 322 2.80 9.81 23.78
CA LYS A 322 3.87 10.80 23.92
C LYS A 322 4.41 11.20 22.55
N VAL A 323 4.01 12.37 22.07
CA VAL A 323 4.60 12.95 20.85
C VAL A 323 6.06 13.33 21.14
N LYS A 324 7.02 12.61 20.54
CA LYS A 324 8.44 12.93 20.64
C LYS A 324 8.77 14.12 19.73
N VAL A 325 8.51 15.32 20.23
CA VAL A 325 8.99 16.54 19.57
C VAL A 325 10.48 16.72 19.96
N PRO A 326 11.40 16.90 18.99
CA PRO A 326 12.80 17.18 19.28
C PRO A 326 12.95 18.41 20.17
N LYS A 327 13.99 18.44 21.04
CA LYS A 327 14.27 19.61 21.89
C LYS A 327 14.42 20.91 21.09
N SER A 328 14.89 20.83 19.85
CA SER A 328 15.02 21.98 18.95
C SER A 328 13.68 22.70 18.72
N HIS A 329 12.57 21.97 18.69
CA HIS A 329 11.23 22.53 18.49
C HIS A 329 10.60 23.04 19.80
N LYS A 330 11.30 22.90 20.94
CA LYS A 330 10.88 23.47 22.22
C LYS A 330 11.55 24.80 22.51
N VAL A 331 12.35 25.30 21.56
CA VAL A 331 13.02 26.60 21.63
C VAL A 331 12.07 27.68 21.15
N GLU A 332 11.90 28.73 21.95
CA GLU A 332 11.10 29.88 21.58
C GLU A 332 11.61 30.51 20.28
N GLY A 333 10.70 30.83 19.35
CA GLY A 333 11.06 31.42 18.05
C GLY A 333 11.66 30.45 17.02
N TRP A 334 11.73 29.13 17.30
CA TRP A 334 12.26 28.12 16.37
C TRP A 334 11.64 28.21 14.98
N ASN A 335 10.31 28.41 14.90
CA ASN A 335 9.58 28.54 13.64
C ASN A 335 10.15 29.63 12.71
N GLY A 336 10.72 30.71 13.26
CA GLY A 336 11.30 31.79 12.47
C GLY A 336 12.80 31.66 12.18
N GLN A 337 13.51 30.76 12.86
CA GLN A 337 14.98 30.73 12.86
C GLN A 337 15.59 29.37 12.48
N HIS A 338 14.77 28.35 12.27
CA HIS A 338 15.24 26.99 11.98
C HIS A 338 15.92 26.81 10.62
N GLY A 339 15.85 27.80 9.71
CA GLY A 339 16.38 27.68 8.34
C GLY A 339 17.88 27.33 8.28
N GLY A 340 18.70 27.88 9.19
CA GLY A 340 20.11 27.53 9.27
C GLY A 340 20.35 26.07 9.68
N THR A 341 19.52 25.54 10.58
CA THR A 341 19.54 24.13 10.97
C THR A 341 19.06 23.24 9.83
N ALA A 342 17.99 23.63 9.14
CA ALA A 342 17.47 22.90 7.98
C ALA A 342 18.53 22.80 6.86
N LEU A 343 19.32 23.85 6.64
CA LEU A 343 20.41 23.81 5.66
C LEU A 343 21.49 22.78 6.00
N GLN A 344 21.80 22.60 7.29
CA GLN A 344 22.88 21.73 7.75
C GLN A 344 22.44 20.28 7.99
N GLU A 345 21.18 20.08 8.36
CA GLU A 345 20.67 18.80 8.89
C GLU A 345 19.32 18.39 8.28
N LEU A 346 19.09 18.75 7.00
CA LEU A 346 17.83 18.48 6.31
C LEU A 346 17.44 17.00 6.43
N ASP A 347 18.39 16.09 6.24
CA ASP A 347 18.22 14.64 6.37
C ASP A 347 17.60 14.24 7.72
N LYS A 348 18.04 14.86 8.81
CA LYS A 348 17.48 14.63 10.15
C LYS A 348 16.04 15.13 10.27
N CYS A 349 15.71 16.24 9.61
CA CYS A 349 14.35 16.77 9.56
C CYS A 349 13.42 15.85 8.76
N VAL A 350 13.78 15.49 7.52
CA VAL A 350 12.94 14.62 6.68
C VAL A 350 12.79 13.22 7.27
N ASN A 351 13.76 12.73 8.04
CA ASN A 351 13.60 11.49 8.78
C ASN A 351 12.34 11.46 9.66
N CYS A 352 11.79 12.61 10.08
CA CYS A 352 10.50 12.69 10.78
C CYS A 352 9.39 13.31 9.92
N HIS A 353 9.73 14.28 9.05
CA HIS A 353 8.79 15.03 8.21
C HIS A 353 8.72 14.51 6.76
N GLN A 354 8.98 13.23 6.54
CA GLN A 354 8.82 12.60 5.22
C GLN A 354 7.34 12.47 4.85
N ASP A 355 6.99 12.91 3.65
CA ASP A 355 5.64 12.78 3.11
C ASP A 355 5.11 11.34 3.16
N SER A 356 5.95 10.33 2.91
CA SER A 356 5.55 8.91 3.00
C SER A 356 5.12 8.46 4.40
N LYS A 357 5.42 9.24 5.44
CA LYS A 357 4.88 9.02 6.79
C LYS A 357 3.47 9.58 6.95
N TRP A 358 3.10 10.60 6.19
CA TRP A 358 1.87 11.39 6.31
C TRP A 358 0.91 11.21 5.12
N ILE A 359 1.38 10.65 4.01
CA ILE A 359 0.62 10.31 2.82
C ILE A 359 0.46 8.79 2.76
N ARG A 360 -0.76 8.35 2.43
CA ARG A 360 -1.08 6.93 2.29
C ARG A 360 -0.37 6.28 1.08
N GLU A 361 -0.25 7.02 -0.02
CA GLU A 361 0.41 6.59 -1.26
C GLU A 361 1.92 6.41 -1.09
N ILE A 362 2.44 5.35 -1.70
CA ILE A 362 3.87 5.00 -1.67
C ILE A 362 4.39 5.13 -3.10
N PRO A 363 5.48 5.88 -3.33
CA PRO A 363 6.06 5.99 -4.66
C PRO A 363 6.57 4.62 -5.15
N LYS A 364 6.48 4.39 -6.47
CA LYS A 364 7.07 3.20 -7.10
C LYS A 364 8.59 3.20 -6.89
N GLU A 365 9.15 2.02 -6.67
CA GLU A 365 10.57 1.84 -6.37
C GLU A 365 11.26 0.96 -7.41
N ASP A 366 12.56 1.19 -7.63
CA ASP A 366 13.40 0.31 -8.43
C ASP A 366 14.25 -0.58 -7.52
N ILE A 367 13.85 -1.85 -7.45
CA ILE A 367 14.56 -2.89 -6.70
C ILE A 367 16.02 -3.07 -7.15
N ILE A 368 16.34 -2.87 -8.42
CA ILE A 368 17.71 -3.03 -8.93
C ILE A 368 18.61 -1.95 -8.33
N SER A 369 18.14 -0.70 -8.32
CA SER A 369 18.83 0.40 -7.65
C SER A 369 18.93 0.17 -6.15
N LEU A 370 17.85 -0.28 -5.49
CA LEU A 370 17.86 -0.56 -4.04
C LEU A 370 18.85 -1.66 -3.65
N LEU A 371 18.97 -2.73 -4.45
CA LEU A 371 19.91 -3.83 -4.18
C LEU A 371 21.37 -3.49 -4.52
N LYS A 372 21.60 -2.59 -5.49
CA LYS A 372 22.94 -2.11 -5.87
C LYS A 372 23.47 -1.04 -4.92
N MET A 373 22.58 -0.29 -4.27
CA MET A 373 22.98 0.63 -3.20
C MET A 373 23.52 -0.19 -2.03
N LYS A 374 24.85 -0.23 -1.88
CA LYS A 374 25.47 -0.52 -0.58
C LYS A 374 24.85 0.45 0.43
N GLU A 375 24.66 0.00 1.68
CA GLU A 375 24.31 0.87 2.82
C GLU A 375 25.37 1.96 3.00
N SER A 376 25.38 2.95 2.12
CA SER A 376 26.17 4.14 2.31
C SER A 376 25.29 5.04 3.14
N LYS A 377 25.63 5.18 4.42
CA LYS A 377 25.26 6.37 5.18
C LYS A 377 25.92 7.56 4.49
N THR A 378 25.35 8.02 3.38
CA THR A 378 25.79 9.24 2.72
C THR A 378 25.55 10.37 3.70
N LYS A 379 26.63 10.94 4.21
CA LYS A 379 26.57 12.16 5.02
C LYS A 379 25.91 13.25 4.18
N TYR A 380 24.81 13.81 4.67
CA TYR A 380 24.11 14.88 3.99
C TYR A 380 25.08 16.06 3.74
N THR A 381 25.04 16.59 2.52
CA THR A 381 25.82 17.76 2.13
C THR A 381 24.88 18.95 2.07
N PRO A 382 25.13 20.03 2.86
CA PRO A 382 24.29 21.22 2.88
C PRO A 382 24.05 21.79 1.48
N ASN A 383 22.78 21.90 1.08
CA ASN A 383 22.40 22.44 -0.23
C ASN A 383 21.11 23.26 -0.12
N ILE A 384 21.22 24.58 -0.33
CA ILE A 384 20.09 25.50 -0.21
C ILE A 384 18.98 25.24 -1.22
N THR A 385 19.32 24.77 -2.43
CA THR A 385 18.32 24.43 -3.46
C THR A 385 17.48 23.25 -3.00
N ILE A 386 18.10 22.20 -2.46
CA ILE A 386 17.38 21.03 -1.95
C ILE A 386 16.48 21.42 -0.78
N VAL A 387 16.96 22.29 0.13
CA VAL A 387 16.16 22.77 1.26
C VAL A 387 14.95 23.57 0.79
N ASN A 388 15.13 24.44 -0.20
CA ASN A 388 14.05 25.23 -0.79
C ASN A 388 13.05 24.35 -1.56
N ASP A 389 13.53 23.36 -2.32
CA ASP A 389 12.64 22.43 -3.02
C ASP A 389 11.84 21.62 -2.01
N GLN A 390 12.49 21.09 -0.96
CA GLN A 390 11.82 20.36 0.11
C GLN A 390 10.80 21.23 0.87
N SER A 391 11.07 22.51 1.11
CA SER A 391 10.08 23.38 1.77
C SER A 391 8.84 23.65 0.91
N ARG A 392 8.97 23.56 -0.41
CA ARG A 392 7.88 23.74 -1.38
C ARG A 392 7.10 22.46 -1.69
N ILE A 393 7.78 21.33 -1.93
CA ILE A 393 7.14 20.07 -2.35
C ILE A 393 6.63 19.24 -1.20
N ASN A 394 7.29 19.32 -0.03
CA ASN A 394 6.90 18.51 1.11
C ASN A 394 5.61 19.06 1.71
N LYS A 395 4.59 18.22 1.87
CA LYS A 395 3.28 18.66 2.36
C LYS A 395 3.35 19.24 3.77
N PHE A 396 4.24 18.72 4.61
CA PHE A 396 4.43 19.23 5.97
C PHE A 396 5.13 20.59 5.97
N CYS A 397 6.23 20.72 5.22
CA CYS A 397 6.99 21.97 5.18
C CYS A 397 6.16 23.10 4.54
N SER A 398 5.50 22.79 3.43
CA SER A 398 4.71 23.75 2.67
C SER A 398 3.56 24.35 3.48
N ALA A 399 2.91 23.58 4.37
CA ALA A 399 1.83 24.11 5.23
C ALA A 399 2.27 25.27 6.15
N CYS A 400 3.53 25.25 6.60
CA CYS A 400 4.11 26.37 7.35
C CYS A 400 4.63 27.47 6.43
N HIS A 401 5.33 27.10 5.36
CA HIS A 401 5.99 28.02 4.44
C HIS A 401 5.06 28.70 3.42
N SER A 402 3.79 28.28 3.35
CA SER A 402 2.73 28.98 2.62
C SER A 402 2.17 30.17 3.40
N ASN A 403 2.45 30.28 4.70
CA ASN A 403 1.93 31.37 5.51
C ASN A 403 2.73 32.65 5.26
N ARG A 404 2.00 33.74 4.94
CA ARG A 404 2.58 35.07 4.76
C ARG A 404 3.24 35.53 6.08
N PRO A 405 4.53 35.92 6.07
CA PRO A 405 5.19 36.42 7.28
C PRO A 405 4.58 37.72 7.78
N SER A 406 4.67 37.99 9.09
CA SER A 406 4.15 39.23 9.71
C SER A 406 4.74 40.51 9.11
N GLY A 407 6.01 40.48 8.67
CA GLY A 407 6.65 41.60 7.99
C GLY A 407 6.20 41.83 6.54
N HIS A 408 5.20 41.09 6.06
CA HIS A 408 4.68 41.22 4.70
C HIS A 408 3.26 41.79 4.67
N VAL A 409 2.59 42.12 5.78
CA VAL A 409 1.16 42.48 5.80
C VAL A 409 0.79 43.67 4.91
N ASP A 410 1.58 44.75 4.92
CA ASP A 410 1.35 45.94 4.09
C ASP A 410 2.21 45.91 2.82
N SER A 411 1.58 45.66 1.67
CA SER A 411 2.26 45.53 0.37
C SER A 411 3.11 46.75 0.00
N ASP A 412 2.64 47.95 0.31
CA ASP A 412 3.32 49.21 -0.02
C ASP A 412 4.56 49.46 0.87
N GLN A 413 4.48 49.13 2.16
CA GLN A 413 5.62 49.19 3.07
C GLN A 413 6.67 48.14 2.72
N TRP A 414 6.24 46.96 2.31
CA TRP A 414 7.16 45.91 1.90
C TRP A 414 7.88 46.27 0.59
N LEU A 415 7.16 46.76 -0.42
CA LEU A 415 7.75 47.14 -1.71
C LEU A 415 8.84 48.20 -1.57
N THR A 416 8.73 49.08 -0.58
CA THR A 416 9.73 50.13 -0.32
C THR A 416 10.88 49.67 0.60
N ALA A 417 10.68 48.67 1.44
CA ALA A 417 11.66 48.20 2.42
C ALA A 417 12.45 46.93 2.02
N HIS A 418 11.92 46.10 1.12
CA HIS A 418 12.46 44.75 0.83
C HIS A 418 13.86 44.77 0.20
N ALA A 419 14.23 45.84 -0.51
CA ALA A 419 15.55 45.96 -1.14
C ALA A 419 16.70 45.83 -0.12
N SER A 420 16.48 46.25 1.13
CA SER A 420 17.46 46.12 2.21
C SER A 420 17.74 44.66 2.61
N LYS A 421 16.76 43.78 2.38
CA LYS A 421 16.77 42.35 2.74
C LYS A 421 17.15 41.43 1.58
N ALA A 422 17.43 41.98 0.39
CA ALA A 422 17.74 41.21 -0.83
C ALA A 422 19.04 41.69 -1.52
N LYS A 423 20.02 42.18 -0.75
CA LYS A 423 21.26 42.76 -1.31
C LYS A 423 22.23 41.69 -1.80
N THR A 424 22.36 40.59 -1.05
CA THR A 424 23.31 39.49 -1.37
C THR A 424 22.62 38.32 -2.06
N VAL A 425 23.40 37.45 -2.69
CA VAL A 425 22.89 36.20 -3.30
C VAL A 425 22.24 35.30 -2.24
N ASN A 426 22.86 35.17 -1.06
CA ASN A 426 22.30 34.37 0.03
C ASN A 426 20.98 34.95 0.53
N GLN A 427 20.91 36.27 0.73
CA GLN A 427 19.67 36.95 1.12
C GLN A 427 18.52 36.72 0.11
N LYS A 428 18.81 36.73 -1.19
CA LYS A 428 17.81 36.42 -2.22
C LYS A 428 17.38 34.95 -2.19
N SER A 429 18.30 34.04 -1.88
CA SER A 429 18.01 32.60 -1.81
C SER A 429 16.97 32.26 -0.73
N GLU A 430 16.89 33.05 0.34
CA GLU A 430 15.84 32.92 1.38
C GLU A 430 14.46 33.31 0.84
N CYS A 431 14.37 34.30 -0.05
CA CYS A 431 13.11 34.67 -0.71
C CYS A 431 12.61 33.56 -1.65
N PHE A 432 13.53 32.79 -2.23
CA PHE A 432 13.20 31.67 -3.10
C PHE A 432 12.65 30.45 -2.36
N VAL A 433 12.41 30.53 -1.05
CA VAL A 433 11.56 29.55 -0.37
C VAL A 433 10.10 29.73 -0.80
N CYS A 434 9.63 30.98 -0.88
CA CYS A 434 8.22 31.29 -1.08
C CYS A 434 7.89 31.94 -2.43
N HIS A 435 8.89 32.44 -3.16
CA HIS A 435 8.72 33.18 -4.41
C HIS A 435 9.58 32.61 -5.53
N ASP A 436 9.08 32.67 -6.76
CA ASP A 436 9.87 32.34 -7.95
C ASP A 436 10.50 33.59 -8.57
N ARG A 437 11.65 33.41 -9.22
CA ARG A 437 12.27 34.51 -9.95
C ARG A 437 11.44 34.88 -11.18
N GLU A 438 10.97 33.87 -11.89
CA GLU A 438 10.28 33.98 -13.17
C GLU A 438 8.98 33.17 -13.09
N LYS A 439 7.95 33.60 -13.83
CA LYS A 439 6.69 32.86 -13.89
C LYS A 439 6.94 31.50 -14.57
N PRO A 440 6.63 30.37 -13.90
CA PRO A 440 6.81 29.05 -14.47
C PRO A 440 6.08 28.92 -15.81
N LYS A 441 6.71 28.30 -16.78
CA LYS A 441 6.08 28.01 -18.07
C LYS A 441 4.90 27.04 -17.87
N PRO A 442 3.79 27.19 -18.61
CA PRO A 442 2.72 26.20 -18.62
C PRO A 442 3.30 24.81 -18.96
N GLY A 443 3.05 23.82 -18.10
CA GLY A 443 3.58 22.45 -18.27
C GLY A 443 5.01 22.18 -17.78
N SER A 444 5.67 23.14 -17.11
CA SER A 444 7.00 22.89 -16.50
C SER A 444 6.93 21.85 -15.38
N THR A 445 7.95 20.99 -15.30
CA THR A 445 8.18 20.03 -14.21
C THR A 445 8.96 20.63 -13.03
N GLU A 446 9.38 21.89 -13.13
CA GLU A 446 10.08 22.60 -12.04
C GLU A 446 9.15 22.87 -10.86
N VAL A 447 9.71 22.79 -9.65
CA VAL A 447 8.98 23.01 -8.40
C VAL A 447 8.56 24.47 -8.30
N LYS A 448 7.25 24.70 -8.33
CA LYS A 448 6.67 26.05 -8.22
C LYS A 448 6.72 26.55 -6.78
N ALA A 449 6.93 27.85 -6.63
CA ALA A 449 6.79 28.52 -5.35
C ALA A 449 5.32 28.52 -4.88
N PRO A 450 5.06 28.54 -3.56
CA PRO A 450 3.70 28.57 -3.01
C PRO A 450 2.95 29.88 -3.27
N THR A 451 3.61 30.92 -3.80
CA THR A 451 2.99 32.22 -4.07
C THR A 451 3.14 32.64 -5.53
N ASP A 452 2.17 33.39 -6.03
CA ASP A 452 2.16 33.97 -7.39
C ASP A 452 2.91 35.31 -7.48
N VAL A 453 3.98 35.48 -6.71
CA VAL A 453 4.83 36.67 -6.77
C VAL A 453 6.14 36.31 -7.46
N TYR A 454 6.37 36.95 -8.61
CA TYR A 454 7.54 36.68 -9.45
C TYR A 454 8.42 37.92 -9.58
N CYS A 455 9.69 37.78 -9.21
CA CYS A 455 10.62 38.92 -9.16
C CYS A 455 10.70 39.67 -10.50
N GLN A 456 10.63 38.95 -11.62
CA GLN A 456 10.71 39.51 -12.98
C GLN A 456 9.64 40.58 -13.26
N TYR A 457 8.49 40.55 -12.58
CA TYR A 457 7.41 41.51 -12.85
C TYR A 457 7.85 42.95 -12.50
N CYS A 458 8.65 43.09 -11.45
CA CYS A 458 9.19 44.37 -10.96
C CYS A 458 10.67 44.56 -11.33
N HIS A 459 11.47 43.48 -11.40
CA HIS A 459 12.89 43.49 -11.75
C HIS A 459 13.15 43.08 -13.21
N ARG A 460 12.50 43.77 -14.15
CA ARG A 460 12.51 43.43 -15.59
C ARG A 460 13.90 43.48 -16.23
N THR A 461 14.84 44.23 -15.67
CA THR A 461 16.21 44.38 -16.18
C THR A 461 17.20 43.38 -15.55
N GLY A 462 16.71 42.41 -14.78
CA GLY A 462 17.54 41.48 -14.01
C GLY A 462 18.17 42.13 -12.77
N PHE A 463 18.74 41.30 -11.90
CA PHE A 463 19.41 41.78 -10.70
C PHE A 463 20.84 42.24 -11.00
N LYS A 464 21.28 43.33 -10.34
CA LYS A 464 22.67 43.84 -10.48
C LYS A 464 23.76 42.80 -10.17
N SER A 465 23.46 41.79 -9.34
CA SER A 465 24.36 40.67 -9.00
C SER A 465 24.55 39.64 -10.10
N ASP A 466 23.66 39.61 -11.11
CA ASP A 466 23.61 38.55 -12.11
C ASP A 466 24.43 38.92 -13.36
N LYS A 467 25.04 40.12 -13.37
CA LYS A 467 26.08 40.48 -14.32
C LYS A 467 27.32 39.64 -13.99
N LYS A 468 27.44 38.53 -14.72
CA LYS A 468 28.58 37.60 -14.76
C LYS A 468 29.92 38.31 -14.52
N LYS A 469 30.69 37.78 -13.58
CA LYS A 469 32.12 37.57 -13.84
C LYS A 469 32.27 36.34 -14.72
#